data_AF-A0A1S8WRE2-F1
#
_entry.id   AF-A0A1S8WRE2-F1
#
_cell.length_a   1.000
_cell.length_b   1.000
_cell.length_c   1.000
_cell.angle_alpha   90.00
_cell.angle_beta   90.00
_cell.angle_gamma   90.00
#
_symmetry.space_group_name_H-M   'P 1'
#
loop_
_entity.id
_entity.type
_entity.pdbx_description
1 polymer ?
#
loop_
_entity_poly.entity_id
_entity_poly.type
_entity_poly.pdbx_seq_one_letter_code
_entity_poly.pdbx_strand_id
1 'polypeptide(L)'
;MSLTSHSFFLSRMDALAAAFDEMWWQNGQPHLAIEHVLSILREANAFVDRHKPWDKEAAVEPEFVISVAAECLRLTGLLLRPVVPRLSARLLRRLGVEKEDDADHRKQPQDRYFWDLGSDKRPLLQRLT
;
A
#
# COMPACT_ATOMS: atom_id res chain seq x y z
N MET A 1 -24.44 -8.74 -6.06
CA MET A 1 -23.08 -9.32 -6.24
C MET A 1 -21.94 -8.36 -5.95
N SER A 2 -22.12 -7.03 -5.84
CA SER A 2 -21.03 -6.09 -5.51
C SER A 2 -20.64 -6.08 -4.02
N LEU A 3 -21.61 -6.16 -3.10
CA LEU A 3 -21.39 -6.05 -1.65
C LEU A 3 -20.53 -7.17 -1.06
N THR A 4 -20.69 -8.41 -1.55
CA THR A 4 -19.89 -9.57 -1.10
C THR A 4 -18.42 -9.44 -1.46
N SER A 5 -18.10 -8.85 -2.63
CA SER A 5 -16.71 -8.65 -3.04
C SER A 5 -15.98 -7.62 -2.19
N HIS A 6 -16.70 -6.61 -1.68
CA HIS A 6 -16.13 -5.59 -0.79
C HIS A 6 -15.79 -6.18 0.58
N SER A 7 -16.75 -6.88 1.18
CA SER A 7 -16.56 -7.53 2.48
C SER A 7 -15.44 -8.57 2.44
N PHE A 8 -15.31 -9.31 1.33
CA PHE A 8 -14.23 -10.27 1.14
C PHE A 8 -12.85 -9.61 1.09
N PHE A 9 -12.70 -8.53 0.30
CA PHE A 9 -11.43 -7.81 0.21
C PHE A 9 -10.99 -7.24 1.56
N LEU A 10 -11.91 -6.60 2.29
CA LEU A 10 -11.62 -6.07 3.62
C LEU A 10 -11.24 -7.17 4.62
N SER A 11 -11.97 -8.30 4.61
CA SER A 11 -11.61 -9.45 5.44
C SER A 11 -10.23 -10.01 5.12
N ARG A 12 -9.83 -10.01 3.85
CA ARG A 12 -8.46 -10.40 3.45
C ARG A 12 -7.41 -9.41 3.91
N MET A 13 -7.71 -8.11 3.89
CA MET A 13 -6.82 -7.09 4.46
C MET A 13 -6.64 -7.26 5.97
N ASP A 14 -7.72 -7.55 6.70
CA ASP A 14 -7.68 -7.78 8.15
C ASP A 14 -6.81 -9.00 8.52
N ALA A 15 -6.87 -10.07 7.71
CA ALA A 15 -6.09 -11.28 7.92
C ALA A 15 -4.65 -11.20 7.36
N LEU A 16 -4.31 -10.15 6.60
CA LEU A 16 -3.07 -10.06 5.83
C LEU A 16 -1.81 -10.21 6.69
N ALA A 17 -1.74 -9.48 7.80
CA ALA A 17 -0.56 -9.51 8.67
C ALA A 17 -0.35 -10.89 9.33
N ALA A 18 -1.43 -11.50 9.81
CA ALA A 18 -1.37 -12.84 10.40
C ALA A 18 -0.93 -13.90 9.40
N ALA A 19 -1.49 -13.88 8.18
CA ALA A 19 -1.11 -14.80 7.11
C ALA A 19 0.35 -14.59 6.67
N PHE A 20 0.79 -13.32 6.61
CA PHE A 20 2.19 -12.99 6.31
C PHE A 20 3.13 -13.58 7.36
N ASP A 21 2.85 -13.37 8.65
CA ASP A 21 3.69 -13.88 9.75
C ASP A 21 3.74 -15.40 9.78
N GLU A 22 2.62 -16.07 9.53
CA GLU A 22 2.57 -17.53 9.41
C GLU A 22 3.46 -18.02 8.26
N MET A 23 3.31 -17.46 7.06
CA MET A 23 4.10 -17.84 5.89
C MET A 23 5.59 -17.54 6.08
N TRP A 24 5.91 -16.37 6.63
CA TRP A 24 7.28 -15.89 6.75
C TRP A 24 8.02 -16.55 7.91
N TRP A 25 7.48 -16.46 9.12
CA TRP A 25 8.18 -16.86 10.35
C TRP A 25 7.96 -18.32 10.72
N GLN A 26 6.72 -18.83 10.56
CA GLN A 26 6.41 -20.20 10.97
C GLN A 26 6.80 -21.20 9.89
N ASN A 27 6.48 -20.91 8.63
CA ASN A 27 6.69 -21.83 7.51
C ASN A 27 8.02 -21.61 6.78
N GLY A 28 8.71 -20.48 7.02
CA GLY A 28 9.97 -20.16 6.35
C GLY A 28 9.84 -19.94 4.85
N GLN A 29 8.69 -19.43 4.38
CA GLN A 29 8.34 -19.28 2.98
C GLN A 29 8.17 -17.79 2.59
N PRO A 30 9.25 -17.00 2.60
CA PRO A 30 9.18 -15.55 2.36
C PRO A 30 8.64 -15.21 0.96
N HIS A 31 8.90 -16.06 -0.04
CA HIS A 31 8.39 -15.88 -1.39
C HIS A 31 6.86 -15.94 -1.47
N LEU A 32 6.21 -16.82 -0.68
CA LEU A 32 4.75 -16.91 -0.62
C LEU A 32 4.15 -15.74 0.16
N ALA A 33 4.81 -15.32 1.24
CA ALA A 33 4.40 -14.15 2.01
C ALA A 33 4.42 -12.87 1.13
N ILE A 34 5.48 -12.69 0.34
CA ILE A 34 5.57 -11.58 -0.62
C ILE A 34 4.49 -11.70 -1.70
N GLU A 35 4.30 -12.89 -2.31
CA GLU A 35 3.30 -13.07 -3.35
C GLU A 35 1.87 -12.83 -2.82
N HIS A 36 1.61 -13.19 -1.56
CA HIS A 36 0.34 -12.92 -0.90
C HIS A 36 0.10 -11.41 -0.75
N VAL A 37 1.11 -10.65 -0.33
CA VAL A 37 1.04 -9.18 -0.27
C VAL A 37 0.80 -8.58 -1.66
N LEU A 38 1.51 -9.05 -2.68
CA LEU A 38 1.34 -8.57 -4.06
C LEU A 38 -0.06 -8.91 -4.61
N SER A 39 -0.63 -10.07 -4.25
CA SER A 39 -2.02 -10.43 -4.59
C SER A 39 -3.01 -9.41 -4.04
N ILE A 40 -2.87 -8.98 -2.79
CA ILE A 40 -3.74 -7.96 -2.20
C ILE A 40 -3.60 -6.61 -2.91
N LEU A 41 -2.38 -6.22 -3.32
CA LEU A 41 -2.18 -5.00 -4.11
C LEU A 41 -2.87 -5.07 -5.48
N ARG A 42 -2.86 -6.22 -6.14
CA ARG A 42 -3.58 -6.43 -7.41
C ARG A 42 -5.09 -6.31 -7.20
N GLU A 43 -5.62 -6.87 -6.11
CA GLU A 43 -7.02 -6.72 -5.72
C GLU A 43 -7.38 -5.26 -5.41
N ALA A 44 -6.51 -4.52 -4.71
CA ALA A 44 -6.70 -3.10 -4.44
C ALA A 44 -6.75 -2.27 -5.73
N ASN A 45 -5.88 -2.56 -6.71
CA ASN A 45 -5.92 -1.92 -8.02
C ASN A 45 -7.24 -2.21 -8.75
N ALA A 46 -7.68 -3.48 -8.75
CA ALA A 46 -8.96 -3.85 -9.35
C ALA A 46 -10.16 -3.21 -8.61
N PHE A 47 -10.04 -3.00 -7.30
CA PHE A 47 -11.03 -2.30 -6.50
C PHE A 47 -11.14 -0.83 -6.90
N VAL A 48 -10.02 -0.12 -7.05
CA VAL A 48 -10.00 1.27 -7.51
C VAL A 48 -10.55 1.39 -8.94
N ASP A 49 -10.13 0.50 -9.85
CA ASP A 49 -10.58 0.50 -11.25
C ASP A 49 -12.08 0.20 -11.39
N ARG A 50 -12.63 -0.66 -10.53
CA ARG A 50 -14.07 -0.95 -10.50
C ARG A 50 -14.91 0.25 -10.08
N HIS A 51 -14.43 1.02 -9.12
CA HIS A 51 -15.18 2.16 -8.56
C HIS A 51 -14.94 3.47 -9.28
N LYS A 52 -13.83 3.57 -10.04
CA LYS A 52 -13.48 4.75 -10.85
C LYS A 52 -13.70 6.06 -10.07
N PRO A 53 -12.99 6.29 -8.95
CA PRO A 53 -13.24 7.45 -8.08
C PRO A 53 -13.01 8.81 -8.77
N TRP A 54 -12.41 8.83 -9.95
CA TRP A 54 -12.26 10.02 -10.79
C TRP A 54 -13.50 10.34 -11.65
N ASP A 55 -14.47 9.43 -11.72
CA ASP A 55 -15.71 9.59 -12.47
C ASP A 55 -16.73 10.39 -11.64
N LYS A 56 -17.44 11.32 -12.28
CA LYS A 56 -18.44 12.16 -11.63
C LYS A 56 -19.71 11.38 -11.28
N GLU A 57 -19.95 10.27 -11.97
CA GLU A 57 -21.11 9.39 -11.77
C GLU A 57 -20.77 8.17 -10.90
N ALA A 58 -19.67 8.22 -10.15
CA ALA A 58 -19.24 7.12 -9.28
C ALA A 58 -20.33 6.75 -8.27
N ALA A 59 -20.64 5.44 -8.20
CA ALA A 59 -21.67 4.92 -7.29
C ALA A 59 -21.23 4.88 -5.81
N VAL A 60 -19.94 5.09 -5.56
CA VAL A 60 -19.33 5.06 -4.22
C VAL A 60 -18.51 6.34 -4.06
N GLU A 61 -18.58 6.94 -2.88
CA GLU A 61 -17.82 8.15 -2.54
C GLU A 61 -16.32 7.96 -2.84
N PRO A 62 -15.69 8.83 -3.64
CA PRO A 62 -14.27 8.76 -3.96
C PRO A 62 -13.37 8.66 -2.72
N GLU A 63 -13.71 9.38 -1.66
CA GLU A 63 -13.00 9.41 -0.39
C GLU A 63 -12.95 8.02 0.25
N PHE A 64 -14.06 7.27 0.20
CA PHE A 64 -14.10 5.92 0.72
C PHE A 64 -13.15 5.00 -0.06
N VAL A 65 -13.24 5.03 -1.39
CA VAL A 65 -12.40 4.20 -2.27
C VAL A 65 -10.91 4.50 -2.05
N ILE A 66 -10.55 5.78 -2.00
CA ILE A 66 -9.18 6.23 -1.78
C ILE A 66 -8.71 5.86 -0.37
N SER A 67 -9.55 5.99 0.66
CA SER A 67 -9.19 5.62 2.04
C SER A 67 -8.87 4.12 2.17
N VAL A 68 -9.67 3.26 1.54
CA VAL A 68 -9.44 1.81 1.54
C VAL A 68 -8.16 1.46 0.80
N ALA A 69 -7.93 2.07 -0.37
CA ALA A 69 -6.70 1.87 -1.13
C ALA A 69 -5.45 2.36 -0.36
N ALA A 70 -5.54 3.50 0.31
CA ALA A 70 -4.47 4.05 1.13
C ALA A 70 -4.16 3.14 2.33
N GLU A 71 -5.19 2.57 2.99
CA GLU A 71 -5.00 1.64 4.09
C GLU A 71 -4.34 0.33 3.64
N CYS A 72 -4.73 -0.19 2.47
CA CYS A 72 -4.06 -1.32 1.84
C CYS A 72 -2.57 -1.01 1.57
N LEU A 73 -2.26 0.15 1.01
CA LEU A 73 -0.88 0.56 0.76
C LEU A 73 -0.09 0.74 2.06
N ARG A 74 -0.72 1.22 3.14
CA ARG A 74 -0.08 1.34 4.46
C ARG A 74 0.33 -0.02 5.01
N LEU A 75 -0.58 -0.99 5.03
CA LEU A 75 -0.31 -2.34 5.53
C LEU A 75 0.80 -3.03 4.72
N THR A 76 0.68 -3.00 3.41
CA THR A 76 1.66 -3.63 2.51
C THR A 76 3.03 -2.95 2.58
N GLY A 77 3.07 -1.63 2.70
CA GLY A 77 4.30 -0.87 2.91
C GLY A 77 5.03 -1.29 4.20
N LEU A 78 4.30 -1.51 5.30
CA LEU A 78 4.86 -1.99 6.56
C LEU A 78 5.39 -3.44 6.43
N LEU A 79 4.63 -4.34 5.82
CA LEU A 79 5.02 -5.75 5.67
C LEU A 79 6.20 -5.96 4.71
N LEU A 80 6.34 -5.12 3.69
CA LEU A 80 7.43 -5.19 2.72
C LEU A 80 8.73 -4.51 3.18
N ARG A 81 8.73 -3.85 4.34
CA ARG A 81 9.91 -3.20 4.93
C ARG A 81 11.16 -4.09 4.97
N PRO A 82 11.13 -5.36 5.38
CA PRO A 82 12.32 -6.22 5.38
C PRO A 82 12.83 -6.59 3.97
N VAL A 83 12.00 -6.46 2.93
CA VAL A 83 12.32 -6.89 1.55
C VAL A 83 12.77 -5.70 0.71
N VAL A 84 12.02 -4.61 0.74
CA VAL A 84 12.24 -3.38 -0.06
C VAL A 84 12.22 -2.13 0.83
N PRO A 85 13.14 -2.01 1.81
CA PRO A 85 13.06 -1.03 2.90
C PRO A 85 12.88 0.41 2.40
N ARG A 86 13.58 0.80 1.33
CA ARG A 86 13.52 2.17 0.80
C ARG A 86 12.21 2.49 0.09
N LEU A 87 11.70 1.54 -0.70
CA LEU A 87 10.42 1.73 -1.39
C LEU A 87 9.27 1.77 -0.41
N SER A 88 9.29 0.88 0.58
CA SER A 88 8.37 0.90 1.70
C SER A 88 8.42 2.22 2.47
N ALA A 89 9.61 2.73 2.81
CA ALA A 89 9.76 4.01 3.50
C ALA A 89 9.22 5.17 2.69
N ARG A 90 9.59 5.25 1.41
CA ARG A 90 9.10 6.29 0.51
C ARG A 90 7.57 6.24 0.37
N LEU A 91 6.99 5.05 0.19
CA LEU A 91 5.54 4.86 0.14
C LEU A 91 4.86 5.34 1.43
N LEU A 92 5.37 4.95 2.59
CA LEU A 92 4.81 5.32 3.89
C LEU A 92 4.94 6.82 4.18
N ARG A 93 6.01 7.47 3.74
CA ARG A 93 6.15 8.94 3.81
C ARG A 93 5.16 9.65 2.88
N ARG A 94 5.01 9.15 1.64
CA ARG A 94 3.98 9.64 0.71
C ARG A 94 2.58 9.51 1.27
N LEU A 95 2.30 8.46 2.05
CA LEU A 95 1.02 8.30 2.76
C LEU A 95 0.90 9.16 4.04
N GLY A 96 1.97 9.82 4.48
CA GLY A 96 1.99 10.62 5.72
C GLY A 96 2.08 9.80 7.01
N VAL A 97 2.45 8.52 6.89
CA VAL A 97 2.56 7.58 8.01
C VAL A 97 3.91 7.75 8.72
N GLU A 98 4.98 7.84 7.93
CA GLU A 98 6.33 8.12 8.40
C GLU A 98 6.71 9.57 8.11
N LYS A 99 7.54 10.15 8.98
CA LYS A 99 8.13 11.47 8.74
C LYS A 99 9.29 11.34 7.74
N GLU A 100 9.56 12.43 7.02
CA GLU A 100 10.85 12.57 6.36
C GLU A 100 11.95 12.50 7.42
N ASP A 101 12.92 11.63 7.16
CA ASP A 101 14.09 11.48 8.01
C ASP A 101 15.24 12.19 7.31
N ASP A 102 15.89 13.14 7.98
CA ASP A 102 16.93 13.99 7.37
C ASP A 102 18.08 13.13 6.79
N ALA A 103 18.30 11.95 7.36
CA ALA A 103 19.31 10.98 6.94
C ALA A 103 19.08 10.36 5.54
N ASP A 104 17.85 10.36 5.03
CA ASP A 104 17.49 9.72 3.75
C ASP A 104 17.60 10.67 2.54
N HIS A 105 17.96 11.94 2.77
CA HIS A 105 18.25 12.91 1.70
C HIS A 105 19.53 12.60 0.92
N ARG A 106 20.34 11.62 1.34
CA ARG A 106 21.51 11.18 0.59
C ARG A 106 21.06 10.44 -0.66
N LYS A 107 20.86 11.18 -1.75
CA LYS A 107 20.67 10.63 -3.10
C LYS A 107 21.76 9.60 -3.37
N GLN A 108 21.37 8.35 -3.47
CA GLN A 108 22.28 7.27 -3.79
C GLN A 108 22.33 7.07 -5.30
N PRO A 109 23.44 6.56 -5.84
CA PRO A 109 23.57 6.34 -7.28
C PRO A 109 22.42 5.51 -7.87
N GLN A 110 21.86 4.56 -7.10
CA GLN A 110 20.71 3.75 -7.52
C GLN A 110 19.40 4.54 -7.70
N ASP A 111 19.23 5.69 -7.06
CA ASP A 111 18.02 6.52 -7.20
C ASP A 111 17.90 7.12 -8.61
N ARG A 112 19.01 7.12 -9.37
CA ARG A 112 19.04 7.51 -10.78
C ARG A 112 18.36 6.50 -11.71
N TYR A 113 18.31 5.23 -11.31
CA TYR A 113 17.78 4.12 -12.13
C TYR A 113 16.39 3.69 -11.69
N PHE A 114 15.93 4.15 -10.53
CA PHE A 114 14.62 3.84 -10.03
C PHE A 114 13.61 4.89 -10.51
N TRP A 115 12.47 4.45 -11.02
CA TRP A 115 11.38 5.30 -11.47
C TRP A 115 11.05 6.34 -10.39
N ASP A 116 11.39 7.60 -10.65
CA ASP A 116 11.01 8.66 -9.74
C ASP A 116 9.49 8.74 -9.77
N LEU A 117 8.82 8.43 -8.65
CA LEU A 117 7.36 8.59 -8.46
C LEU A 117 6.95 10.08 -8.45
N GLY A 118 7.62 10.89 -9.27
CA GLY A 118 7.70 12.34 -9.19
C GLY A 118 8.50 12.83 -7.98
N SER A 119 8.88 14.10 -8.03
CA SER A 119 9.43 14.85 -6.89
C SER A 119 8.59 14.59 -5.63
N ASP A 120 9.22 14.33 -4.49
CA ASP A 120 8.48 14.22 -3.23
C ASP A 120 7.82 15.58 -2.92
N LYS A 121 6.49 15.63 -2.92
CA LYS A 121 5.69 16.87 -2.87
C LYS A 121 4.88 16.96 -1.58
N ARG A 122 5.36 16.34 -0.49
CA ARG A 122 4.70 16.20 0.82
C ARG A 122 3.69 15.03 0.84
N PRO A 123 3.18 14.64 2.03
CA PRO A 123 2.18 13.60 2.17
C PRO A 123 0.95 13.84 1.30
N LEU A 124 0.51 12.79 0.60
CA LEU A 124 -0.72 12.74 -0.19
C LEU A 124 -1.96 12.91 0.69
N LEU A 125 -1.92 12.33 1.88
CA LEU A 125 -2.94 12.50 2.90
C LEU A 125 -2.33 13.33 4.02
N GLN A 126 -2.76 14.59 4.14
CA GLN A 126 -2.46 15.37 5.33
C GLN A 126 -3.24 14.74 6.48
N ARG A 127 -2.53 14.36 7.55
CA ARG A 127 -3.21 13.94 8.78
C ARG A 127 -4.10 15.09 9.24
N LEU A 128 -5.40 14.83 9.40
CA LEU A 128 -6.31 15.73 10.10
C LEU A 128 -5.79 15.83 11.54
N THR A 129 -5.04 16.90 11.83
CA THR A 129 -4.72 17.34 13.20
C THR A 129 -5.82 18.23 13.71
#